data_AF-A0A2G3LGV9-F1
#
_entry.id   AF-A0A2G3LGV9-F1
#
_cell.length_a   1.000
_cell.length_b   1.000
_cell.length_c   1.000
_cell.angle_alpha   90.00
_cell.angle_beta   90.00
_cell.angle_gamma   90.00
#
_symmetry.space_group_name_H-M   'P 1'
#
loop_
_entity.id
_entity.type
_entity.pdbx_description
1 polymer ?
#
loop_
_entity_poly.entity_id
_entity_poly.type
_entity_poly.pdbx_seq_one_letter_code
_entity_poly.pdbx_strand_id
1 'polypeptide(L)'
;MRKFFSVAFKSLAGMFVYLIALFAFLAERQVSGKLTMLAVMAACGAVAMLVGLALSGFAQWRRDTGIVLLAAAAFTAFLVLCAACMFGSDDVMKLMPPGSMDMFDSYLTGAAVLLGIAVLGGCLLRQAGPRVVNPA
;
A
#
# COMPACT_ATOMS: atom_id res chain seq x y z
N MET A 1 21.45 15.91 0.53
CA MET A 1 20.02 16.31 0.41
C MET A 1 19.20 15.47 -0.58
N ARG A 2 19.65 15.24 -1.83
CA ARG A 2 18.89 14.45 -2.85
C ARG A 2 18.43 13.05 -2.37
N LYS A 3 19.25 12.34 -1.58
CA LYS A 3 18.89 11.04 -0.98
C LYS A 3 17.71 11.13 -0.01
N PHE A 4 17.67 12.16 0.84
CA PHE A 4 16.58 12.38 1.80
C PHE A 4 15.25 12.65 1.08
N PHE A 5 15.25 13.54 0.08
CA PHE A 5 14.07 13.81 -0.74
C PHE A 5 13.59 12.57 -1.50
N SER A 6 14.51 11.75 -2.04
CA SER A 6 14.15 10.48 -2.68
C SER A 6 13.44 9.53 -1.71
N VAL A 7 13.90 9.42 -0.47
CA VAL A 7 13.25 8.60 0.57
C VAL A 7 11.87 9.15 0.93
N ALA A 8 11.74 10.47 1.12
CA ALA A 8 10.46 11.11 1.44
C ALA A 8 9.40 10.89 0.35
N PHE A 9 9.77 11.00 -0.93
CA PHE A 9 8.86 10.72 -2.05
C PHE A 9 8.49 9.23 -2.14
N LYS A 10 9.44 8.32 -1.86
CA LYS A 10 9.16 6.88 -1.80
C LYS A 10 8.21 6.51 -0.64
N SER A 11 8.35 7.15 0.53
CA SER A 11 7.41 6.97 1.64
C SER A 11 6.03 7.52 1.30
N LEU A 12 5.96 8.67 0.61
CA LEU A 12 4.69 9.24 0.18
C LEU A 12 3.97 8.33 -0.83
N ALA A 13 4.71 7.74 -1.77
CA ALA A 13 4.16 6.73 -2.67
C ALA A 13 3.64 5.50 -1.92
N GLY A 14 4.36 5.03 -0.90
CA GLY A 14 3.90 3.96 -0.01
C GLY A 14 2.59 4.30 0.71
N MET A 15 2.41 5.54 1.14
CA MET A 15 1.16 6.03 1.74
C MET A 15 -0.02 5.92 0.77
N PHE A 16 0.16 6.30 -0.50
CA PHE A 16 -0.89 6.13 -1.53
C PHE A 16 -1.22 4.65 -1.79
N VAL A 17 -0.22 3.78 -1.85
CA VAL A 17 -0.42 2.33 -2.02
C VAL A 17 -1.19 1.73 -0.84
N TYR A 18 -0.84 2.14 0.38
CA TYR A 18 -1.58 1.78 1.59
C TYR A 18 -3.04 2.23 1.53
N LEU A 19 -3.31 3.48 1.14
CA LEU A 19 -4.67 3.99 1.01
C LEU A 19 -5.47 3.20 -0.02
N ILE A 20 -4.89 2.89 -1.17
CA ILE A 20 -5.50 2.04 -2.20
C ILE A 20 -5.87 0.67 -1.65
N ALA A 21 -4.94 0.04 -0.91
CA ALA A 21 -5.17 -1.26 -0.30
C ALA A 21 -6.30 -1.20 0.74
N LEU A 22 -6.36 -0.13 1.54
CA LEU A 22 -7.42 0.06 2.54
C LEU A 22 -8.78 0.34 1.87
N PHE A 23 -8.84 1.19 0.85
CA PHE A 23 -10.05 1.44 0.07
C PHE A 23 -10.55 0.20 -0.68
N ALA A 24 -9.70 -0.77 -0.96
CA ALA A 24 -10.13 -2.03 -1.54
C ALA A 24 -11.09 -2.80 -0.61
N PHE A 25 -10.91 -2.71 0.72
CA PHE A 25 -11.77 -3.35 1.73
C PHE A 25 -13.13 -2.65 1.90
N LEU A 26 -13.25 -1.37 1.50
CA LEU A 26 -14.49 -0.62 1.65
C LEU A 26 -15.56 -1.11 0.66
N ALA A 27 -16.74 -1.43 1.17
CA ALA A 27 -17.92 -1.79 0.40
C ALA A 27 -18.59 -0.51 -0.11
N GLU A 28 -18.36 -0.20 -1.39
CA GLU A 28 -18.92 1.00 -2.02
C GLU A 28 -19.99 0.59 -3.04
N ARG A 29 -21.20 1.13 -2.88
CA ARG A 29 -22.38 0.78 -3.69
C ARG A 29 -22.29 1.29 -5.14
N GLN A 30 -21.40 2.24 -5.42
CA GLN A 30 -21.15 2.79 -6.76
C GLN A 30 -19.77 2.38 -7.29
N VAL A 31 -19.75 1.35 -8.15
CA VAL A 31 -18.54 0.78 -8.74
C VAL A 31 -17.71 1.82 -9.52
N SER A 32 -18.37 2.75 -10.22
CA SER A 32 -17.68 3.76 -11.06
C SER A 32 -16.93 4.82 -10.23
N GLY A 33 -17.50 5.26 -9.11
CA GLY A 33 -16.85 6.21 -8.20
C GLY A 33 -15.61 5.63 -7.52
N LYS A 34 -15.73 4.38 -7.06
CA LYS A 34 -14.61 3.63 -6.46
C LYS A 34 -13.43 3.50 -7.43
N LEU A 35 -13.72 3.09 -8.67
CA LEU A 35 -12.69 2.81 -9.67
C LEU A 35 -11.95 4.08 -10.09
N THR A 36 -12.68 5.19 -10.26
CA THR A 36 -12.09 6.49 -10.60
C THR A 36 -11.22 7.02 -9.46
N MET A 37 -11.67 6.93 -8.20
CA MET A 37 -10.88 7.34 -7.04
C MET A 37 -9.61 6.51 -6.88
N LEU A 38 -9.70 5.17 -7.03
CA LEU A 38 -8.56 4.27 -6.99
C LEU A 38 -7.57 4.57 -8.13
N ALA A 39 -8.07 4.82 -9.34
CA ALA A 39 -7.23 5.13 -10.50
C ALA A 39 -6.47 6.45 -10.31
N VAL A 40 -7.12 7.50 -9.80
CA VAL A 40 -6.48 8.80 -9.52
C VAL A 40 -5.42 8.64 -8.43
N MET A 41 -5.71 7.93 -7.34
CA MET A 41 -4.74 7.68 -6.27
C MET A 41 -3.56 6.83 -6.75
N ALA A 42 -3.82 5.82 -7.60
CA ALA A 42 -2.77 5.02 -8.21
C ALA A 42 -1.87 5.88 -9.11
N ALA A 43 -2.45 6.80 -9.89
CA ALA A 43 -1.70 7.72 -10.73
C ALA A 43 -0.84 8.68 -9.88
N CYS A 44 -1.39 9.28 -8.83
CA CYS A 44 -0.64 10.14 -7.90
C CYS A 44 0.51 9.37 -7.22
N GLY A 45 0.23 8.15 -6.74
CA GLY A 45 1.23 7.27 -6.14
C GLY A 45 2.34 6.91 -7.13
N ALA A 46 1.99 6.59 -8.38
CA ALA A 46 2.95 6.28 -9.44
C ALA A 46 3.84 7.49 -9.77
N VAL A 47 3.27 8.70 -9.86
CA VAL A 47 4.05 9.93 -10.08
C VAL A 47 5.02 10.18 -8.91
N ALA A 48 4.55 10.07 -7.67
CA ALA A 48 5.42 10.22 -6.49
C ALA A 48 6.56 9.19 -6.49
N MET A 49 6.25 7.94 -6.89
CA MET A 49 7.22 6.85 -7.02
C MET A 49 8.28 7.18 -8.09
N LEU A 50 7.83 7.63 -9.27
CA LEU A 50 8.70 8.00 -10.38
C LEU A 50 9.62 9.17 -10.03
N VAL A 51 9.11 10.19 -9.33
CA VAL A 51 9.93 11.30 -8.82
C VAL A 51 10.96 10.80 -7.81
N GLY A 52 10.55 9.96 -6.86
CA GLY A 52 11.46 9.36 -5.89
C GLY A 52 12.57 8.52 -6.54
N LEU A 53 12.24 7.78 -7.60
CA LEU A 53 13.16 6.96 -8.38
C LEU A 53 14.12 7.79 -9.25
N ALA A 54 13.60 8.83 -9.91
CA ALA A 54 14.39 9.77 -10.71
C ALA A 54 15.44 10.50 -9.87
N LEU A 55 15.09 10.88 -8.64
CA LEU A 55 16.04 11.49 -7.68
C LEU A 55 17.16 10.53 -7.25
N SER A 56 16.90 9.21 -7.24
CA SER A 56 17.90 8.16 -6.98
C SER A 56 18.64 7.66 -8.23
N GLY A 57 18.36 8.21 -9.41
CA GLY A 57 19.03 7.85 -10.66
C GLY A 57 18.67 6.45 -11.18
N PHE A 58 17.51 5.90 -10.79
CA PHE A 58 17.01 4.58 -11.20
C PHE A 58 17.93 3.36 -10.92
N ALA A 59 19.08 3.55 -10.26
CA ALA A 59 20.09 2.49 -10.10
C ALA A 59 19.56 1.21 -9.41
N GLN A 60 18.63 1.36 -8.47
CA GLN A 60 18.04 0.23 -7.73
C GLN A 60 16.50 0.25 -7.76
N TRP A 61 15.91 0.71 -8.87
CA TRP A 61 14.47 0.98 -8.94
C TRP A 61 13.59 -0.22 -8.58
N ARG A 62 13.98 -1.44 -8.99
CA ARG A 62 13.24 -2.67 -8.67
C ARG A 62 13.24 -2.94 -7.16
N ARG A 63 14.38 -2.75 -6.52
CA ARG A 63 14.54 -2.99 -5.08
C ARG A 63 13.72 -1.99 -4.29
N ASP A 64 13.89 -0.70 -4.59
CA ASP A 64 13.21 0.36 -3.85
C ASP A 64 11.69 0.26 -4.02
N THR A 65 11.22 -0.04 -5.23
CA THR A 65 9.79 -0.28 -5.48
C THR A 65 9.27 -1.51 -4.76
N GLY A 66 10.02 -2.61 -4.79
CA GLY A 66 9.64 -3.81 -4.05
C GLY A 66 9.53 -3.57 -2.54
N ILE A 67 10.48 -2.84 -1.94
CA ILE A 67 10.45 -2.49 -0.51
C ILE A 67 9.22 -1.65 -0.18
N VAL A 68 8.94 -0.60 -0.96
CA VAL A 68 7.79 0.29 -0.69
C VAL A 68 6.48 -0.47 -0.77
N LEU A 69 6.29 -1.34 -1.79
CA LEU A 69 5.08 -2.14 -1.93
C LEU A 69 4.91 -3.14 -0.80
N LEU A 70 5.98 -3.84 -0.41
CA LEU A 70 5.94 -4.79 0.71
C LEU A 70 5.71 -4.11 2.06
N ALA A 71 6.35 -2.95 2.29
CA ALA A 71 6.14 -2.18 3.50
C ALA A 71 4.69 -1.67 3.60
N ALA A 72 4.14 -1.16 2.50
CA ALA A 72 2.73 -0.74 2.45
C ALA A 72 1.78 -1.93 2.67
N ALA A 73 2.03 -3.09 2.04
CA ALA A 73 1.23 -4.29 2.23
C ALA A 73 1.28 -4.82 3.68
N ALA A 74 2.48 -4.89 4.28
CA ALA A 74 2.67 -5.32 5.65
C ALA A 74 2.00 -4.37 6.66
N PHE A 75 2.13 -3.06 6.45
CA PHE A 75 1.46 -2.05 7.27
C PHE A 75 -0.07 -2.14 7.16
N THR A 76 -0.58 -2.34 5.94
CA THR A 76 -2.02 -2.56 5.72
C THR A 76 -2.50 -3.82 6.42
N ALA A 77 -1.76 -4.93 6.30
CA ALA A 77 -2.10 -6.20 6.97
C ALA A 77 -2.11 -6.06 8.49
N PHE A 78 -1.14 -5.33 9.06
CA PHE A 78 -1.11 -5.00 10.47
C PHE A 78 -2.35 -4.21 10.91
N LEU A 79 -2.77 -3.21 10.13
CA LEU A 79 -3.98 -2.44 10.43
C LEU A 79 -5.26 -3.27 10.31
N VAL A 80 -5.37 -4.14 9.31
CA VAL A 80 -6.50 -5.08 9.19
C VAL A 80 -6.55 -6.01 10.40
N LEU A 81 -5.40 -6.51 10.86
CA LEU A 81 -5.32 -7.32 12.08
C LEU A 81 -5.74 -6.52 13.32
N CYS A 82 -5.25 -5.29 13.49
CA CYS A 82 -5.66 -4.41 14.59
C CYS A 82 -7.17 -4.14 14.56
N ALA A 83 -7.73 -3.88 13.37
CA ALA A 83 -9.17 -3.70 13.20
C ALA A 83 -9.92 -4.97 13.61
N ALA A 84 -9.49 -6.15 13.16
CA ALA A 84 -10.08 -7.43 13.57
C ALA A 84 -10.03 -7.63 15.10
N CYS A 85 -8.92 -7.31 15.75
CA CYS A 85 -8.80 -7.36 17.21
C CYS A 85 -9.75 -6.37 17.92
N MET A 86 -9.89 -5.14 17.39
CA MET A 86 -10.83 -4.15 17.93
C MET A 86 -12.27 -4.61 17.78
N PHE A 87 -12.63 -5.18 16.64
CA PHE A 87 -13.95 -5.72 16.36
C PHE A 87 -14.31 -6.96 17.18
N GLY A 88 -13.32 -7.72 17.64
CA GLY A 88 -13.53 -8.80 18.61
C GLY A 88 -13.77 -8.33 20.05
N SER A 89 -13.55 -7.04 20.34
CA SER A 89 -13.78 -6.48 21.68
C SER A 89 -15.20 -5.94 21.81
N ASP A 90 -15.98 -6.51 22.74
CA ASP A 90 -17.34 -6.10 23.05
C ASP A 90 -17.44 -4.61 23.43
N ASP A 91 -16.39 -4.06 24.04
CA ASP A 91 -16.37 -2.65 24.47
C ASP A 91 -16.29 -1.68 23.28
N VAL A 92 -15.62 -2.08 22.20
CA VAL A 92 -15.55 -1.29 20.96
C VAL A 92 -16.84 -1.46 20.15
N MET A 93 -17.38 -2.68 20.07
CA MET A 93 -18.65 -2.93 19.36
C MET A 93 -19.82 -2.14 19.96
N LYS A 94 -19.87 -1.95 21.28
CA LYS A 94 -20.92 -1.14 21.94
C LYS A 94 -20.88 0.34 21.58
N LEU A 95 -19.69 0.86 21.24
CA LEU A 95 -19.49 2.26 20.87
C LEU A 95 -19.68 2.50 19.37
N MET A 96 -19.74 1.44 18.55
CA MET A 96 -19.88 1.57 17.11
C MET A 96 -21.34 1.69 16.68
N PRO A 97 -21.64 2.59 15.71
CA PRO A 97 -22.94 2.62 15.07
C PRO A 97 -23.30 1.26 14.45
N PRO A 98 -24.58 0.85 14.50
CA PRO A 98 -25.04 -0.36 13.81
C PRO A 98 -24.76 -0.24 12.30
N GLY A 99 -24.25 -1.31 11.69
CA GLY A 99 -23.87 -1.35 10.27
C GLY A 99 -22.46 -0.84 9.94
N SER A 100 -21.64 -0.49 10.93
CA SER A 100 -20.24 -0.07 10.69
C SER A 100 -19.38 -1.17 10.04
N MET A 101 -19.73 -2.45 10.27
CA MET A 101 -19.06 -3.61 9.67
C MET A 101 -19.44 -3.82 8.20
N ASP A 102 -20.63 -3.37 7.80
CA ASP A 102 -21.13 -3.53 6.43
C ASP A 102 -20.33 -2.63 5.46
N MET A 103 -19.67 -1.59 5.98
CA MET A 103 -18.71 -0.79 5.22
C MET A 103 -17.48 -1.60 4.81
N PHE A 104 -17.19 -2.76 5.41
CA PHE A 104 -16.02 -3.59 5.11
C PHE A 104 -16.37 -4.92 4.44
N ASP A 105 -17.56 -5.05 3.84
CA ASP A 105 -18.06 -6.30 3.25
C ASP A 105 -17.18 -6.86 2.11
N SER A 106 -16.29 -6.02 1.55
CA SER A 106 -15.36 -6.35 0.46
C SER A 106 -14.04 -6.97 0.92
N TYR A 107 -14.08 -7.96 1.84
CA TYR A 107 -12.87 -8.62 2.35
C TYR A 107 -12.09 -9.38 1.28
N LEU A 108 -12.78 -10.05 0.34
CA LEU A 108 -12.14 -10.85 -0.70
C LEU A 108 -11.37 -9.99 -1.71
N THR A 109 -11.97 -8.86 -2.12
CA THR A 109 -11.34 -7.85 -2.98
C THR A 109 -10.19 -7.15 -2.25
N GLY A 110 -10.36 -6.77 -0.99
CA GLY A 110 -9.28 -6.22 -0.16
C GLY A 110 -8.11 -7.19 -0.02
N ALA A 111 -8.38 -8.45 0.32
CA ALA A 111 -7.37 -9.50 0.42
C ALA A 111 -6.67 -9.73 -0.92
N ALA A 112 -7.40 -9.83 -2.04
CA ALA A 112 -6.82 -10.04 -3.36
C ALA A 112 -5.90 -8.88 -3.78
N VAL A 113 -6.29 -7.62 -3.53
CA VAL A 113 -5.45 -6.44 -3.82
C VAL A 113 -4.21 -6.45 -2.95
N LEU A 114 -4.34 -6.72 -1.65
CA LEU A 114 -3.22 -6.76 -0.71
C LEU A 114 -2.23 -7.87 -1.08
N LEU A 115 -2.73 -9.06 -1.44
CA LEU A 115 -1.92 -10.19 -1.89
C LEU A 115 -1.23 -9.87 -3.23
N GLY A 116 -1.93 -9.22 -4.16
CA GLY A 116 -1.37 -8.75 -5.42
C GLY A 116 -0.21 -7.77 -5.21
N ILE A 117 -0.38 -6.78 -4.33
CA ILE A 117 0.67 -5.81 -3.97
C ILE A 117 1.86 -6.54 -3.32
N ALA A 118 1.62 -7.46 -2.40
CA ALA A 118 2.65 -8.21 -1.71
C ALA A 118 3.45 -9.12 -2.66
N VAL A 119 2.76 -9.85 -3.54
CA VAL A 119 3.38 -10.72 -4.55
C VAL A 119 4.19 -9.88 -5.54
N LEU A 120 3.65 -8.76 -6.03
CA LEU A 120 4.35 -7.89 -6.95
C LEU A 120 5.59 -7.26 -6.30
N GLY A 121 5.48 -6.79 -5.06
CA GLY A 121 6.61 -6.30 -4.28
C GLY A 121 7.69 -7.36 -4.05
N GLY A 122 7.28 -8.59 -3.71
CA GLY A 122 8.18 -9.74 -3.54
C GLY A 122 8.87 -10.17 -4.84
N CYS A 123 8.16 -10.19 -5.95
CA CYS A 123 8.70 -10.49 -7.28
C CYS A 123 9.74 -9.44 -7.70
N LEU A 124 9.46 -8.15 -7.49
CA LEU A 124 10.40 -7.07 -7.78
C LEU A 124 11.68 -7.16 -6.94
N LEU A 125 11.56 -7.51 -5.66
CA LEU A 125 12.71 -7.75 -4.79
C LEU A 125 13.56 -8.93 -5.25
N ARG A 126 12.93 -10.05 -5.61
CA ARG A 126 13.64 -11.23 -6.14
C ARG A 126 14.40 -10.91 -7.42
N GLN A 127 13.81 -10.09 -8.30
CA GLN A 127 14.43 -9.67 -9.55
C GLN A 127 15.48 -8.56 -9.40
N ALA A 128 15.62 -7.95 -8.23
CA ALA A 128 16.55 -6.85 -8.02
C ALA A 128 18.03 -7.28 -7.90
N GLY A 129 18.30 -8.59 -7.79
CA GLY A 129 19.66 -9.14 -7.71
C GLY A 129 20.42 -8.76 -6.42
N PRO A 130 21.56 -9.41 -6.14
CA PRO A 130 22.44 -9.04 -5.02
C PRO A 130 22.94 -7.60 -5.16
N ARG A 131 23.18 -6.89 -4.05
CA ARG A 131 23.87 -5.60 -4.11
C ARG A 131 25.25 -5.85 -4.73
N VAL A 132 25.52 -5.22 -5.88
CA VAL A 132 26.91 -4.93 -6.26
C VAL A 132 27.38 -3.88 -5.27
N VAL A 133 27.92 -4.34 -4.14
CA VAL A 133 28.65 -3.49 -3.21
C VAL A 133 29.93 -3.17 -3.94
N ASN A 134 30.00 -2.01 -4.58
CA ASN A 134 31.25 -1.55 -5.15
C ASN A 134 32.17 -1.24 -3.95
N PRO A 135 33.28 -1.99 -3.75
CA PRO A 135 34.27 -1.57 -2.78
C PRO A 135 34.78 -0.21 -3.24
N ALA A 136 34.65 0.78 -2.36
CA ALA A 136 35.18 2.12 -2.56
C ALA A 136 36.70 2.08 -2.75
#